data_AF-A0A317Z7H5-F1
#
_entry.id   AF-A0A317Z7H5-F1
#
_cell.length_a   1.000
_cell.length_b   1.000
_cell.length_c   1.000
_cell.angle_alpha   90.00
_cell.angle_beta   90.00
_cell.angle_gamma   90.00
#
_symmetry.space_group_name_H-M   'P 1'
#
loop_
_entity.id
_entity.type
_entity.pdbx_description
1 polymer ?
#
loop_
_entity_poly.entity_id
_entity_poly.type
_entity_poly.pdbx_seq_one_letter_code
_entity_poly.pdbx_strand_id
1 'polypeptide(L)'
;QQNLSEKFVWAIAYGSCIGWGSFILPGDWIQSSGPIAASIGIFIGALLMIVIAVSYGALVERFPVSGGGFAFSFLGFGRYVSFFSAWFLTFGYICVVALNATAFSLLIKFLLPDVIEFGKLYTIAGWDV
;
A
#
# COMPACT_ATOMS: atom_id res chain seq x y z
N GLN A 1 -3.17 29.41 -6.39
CA GLN A 1 -3.52 28.04 -5.94
C GLN A 1 -4.10 27.32 -7.14
N GLN A 2 -3.48 26.24 -7.61
CA GLN A 2 -4.09 25.40 -8.65
C GLN A 2 -5.13 24.51 -7.95
N ASN A 3 -6.41 24.86 -8.10
CA ASN A 3 -7.51 24.03 -7.61
C ASN A 3 -7.63 22.82 -8.54
N LEU A 4 -7.23 21.65 -8.04
CA LEU A 4 -7.51 20.38 -8.69
C LEU A 4 -9.02 20.14 -8.70
N SER A 5 -9.57 19.67 -9.82
CA SER A 5 -10.98 19.26 -9.86
C SER A 5 -11.20 18.07 -8.91
N GLU A 6 -12.34 18.04 -8.22
CA GLU A 6 -12.73 16.96 -7.31
C GLU A 6 -12.58 15.56 -7.94
N LYS A 7 -12.88 15.43 -9.23
CA LYS A 7 -12.73 14.17 -9.97
C LYS A 7 -11.29 13.69 -10.02
N PHE A 8 -10.33 14.61 -10.18
CA PHE A 8 -8.91 14.28 -10.16
C PHE A 8 -8.45 13.90 -8.76
N VAL A 9 -8.98 14.53 -7.70
CA VAL A 9 -8.68 14.16 -6.32
C VAL A 9 -9.15 12.72 -6.04
N TRP A 10 -10.37 12.37 -6.48
CA TRP A 10 -10.88 11.00 -6.38
C TRP A 10 -10.05 10.00 -7.18
N ALA A 11 -9.64 10.35 -8.40
CA ALA A 11 -8.81 9.48 -9.22
C ALA A 11 -7.45 9.20 -8.58
N ILE A 12 -6.79 10.23 -8.02
CA ILE A 12 -5.52 10.08 -7.31
C ILE A 12 -5.70 9.25 -6.04
N ALA A 13 -6.74 9.52 -5.25
CA ALA A 13 -7.02 8.76 -4.03
C ALA A 13 -7.24 7.27 -4.34
N TYR A 14 -8.11 6.96 -5.31
CA TYR A 14 -8.38 5.59 -5.72
C TYR A 14 -7.12 4.88 -6.25
N GLY A 15 -6.36 5.55 -7.13
CA GLY A 15 -5.11 5.02 -7.66
C GLY A 15 -4.04 4.77 -6.59
N SER A 16 -4.03 5.57 -5.52
CA SER A 16 -3.09 5.40 -4.41
C SER A 16 -3.45 4.23 -3.47
N CYS A 17 -4.73 3.84 -3.41
CA CYS A 17 -5.18 2.75 -2.55
C CYS A 17 -4.95 1.37 -3.16
N ILE A 18 -4.95 1.25 -4.49
CA ILE A 18 -4.77 -0.02 -5.18
C ILE A 18 -3.28 -0.30 -5.39
N GLY A 19 -2.79 -1.41 -4.84
CA GLY A 19 -1.41 -1.85 -5.00
C GLY A 19 -1.24 -3.36 -4.80
N TRP A 20 0.01 -3.82 -4.71
CA TRP A 20 0.37 -5.23 -4.54
C TRP A 20 -0.49 -5.98 -3.51
N GLY A 21 -0.73 -5.35 -2.35
CA GLY A 21 -1.51 -5.94 -1.26
C GLY A 21 -2.96 -6.30 -1.64
N SER A 22 -3.57 -5.59 -2.59
CA SER A 22 -4.93 -5.87 -3.04
C SER A 22 -5.03 -7.15 -3.88
N PHE A 23 -3.93 -7.57 -4.52
CA PHE A 23 -3.94 -8.67 -5.49
C PHE A 23 -3.37 -9.96 -4.92
N ILE A 24 -2.36 -9.88 -4.04
CA ILE A 24 -1.64 -11.07 -3.56
C ILE A 24 -2.18 -11.54 -2.19
N LEU A 25 -2.32 -10.63 -1.22
CA LEU A 25 -2.66 -10.99 0.17
C LEU A 25 -4.00 -11.71 0.33
N PRO A 26 -5.10 -11.33 -0.36
CA PRO A 26 -6.37 -12.04 -0.19
C PRO A 26 -6.27 -13.51 -0.58
N GLY A 27 -5.55 -13.84 -1.65
CA GLY A 27 -5.33 -15.21 -2.08
C GLY A 27 -4.56 -16.01 -1.03
N ASP A 28 -3.43 -15.47 -0.57
CA ASP A 28 -2.57 -16.10 0.44
C ASP A 28 -3.31 -16.33 1.77
N TRP A 29 -4.07 -15.33 2.23
CA TRP A 29 -4.82 -15.43 3.49
C TRP A 29 -5.98 -16.39 3.42
N ILE A 30 -6.71 -16.44 2.30
CA ILE A 30 -7.78 -17.41 2.11
C ILE A 30 -7.20 -18.82 2.08
N GLN A 31 -6.07 -19.04 1.40
CA GLN A 31 -5.42 -20.35 1.35
C GLN A 31 -4.89 -20.80 2.71
N SER A 32 -4.35 -19.88 3.51
CA SER A 32 -3.77 -20.19 4.82
C SER A 32 -4.81 -20.34 5.94
N SER A 33 -5.82 -19.46 6.00
CA SER A 33 -6.74 -19.33 7.14
C SER A 33 -8.21 -19.65 6.80
N GLY A 34 -8.52 -19.87 5.52
CA GLY A 34 -9.88 -20.04 5.03
C GLY A 34 -10.61 -18.72 4.75
N PRO A 35 -11.67 -18.74 3.93
CA PRO A 35 -12.34 -17.54 3.44
C PRO A 35 -13.02 -16.71 4.53
N ILE A 36 -13.56 -17.37 5.57
CA ILE A 36 -14.29 -16.69 6.65
C ILE A 36 -13.32 -15.87 7.52
N ALA A 37 -12.20 -16.47 7.95
CA ALA A 37 -11.21 -15.81 8.78
C ALA A 37 -10.55 -14.62 8.05
N ALA A 38 -10.18 -14.83 6.78
CA ALA A 38 -9.62 -13.77 5.93
C ALA A 38 -10.60 -12.60 5.77
N SER A 39 -11.88 -12.88 5.53
CA SER A 39 -12.91 -11.84 5.39
C SER A 39 -13.11 -11.01 6.66
N ILE A 40 -13.11 -11.65 7.83
CA ILE A 40 -13.21 -10.95 9.12
C ILE A 40 -11.98 -10.06 9.33
N GLY A 41 -10.79 -10.55 9.04
CA GLY A 41 -9.55 -9.77 9.14
C GLY A 41 -9.57 -8.53 8.25
N ILE A 42 -9.98 -8.69 6.98
CA ILE A 42 -10.14 -7.57 6.03
C ILE A 42 -11.18 -6.57 6.55
N PHE A 43 -12.32 -7.04 7.06
CA PHE A 43 -13.38 -6.17 7.57
C PHE A 43 -12.92 -5.34 8.78
N ILE A 44 -12.23 -5.96 9.74
CA ILE A 44 -11.66 -5.26 10.89
C ILE A 44 -10.62 -4.23 10.43
N GLY A 45 -9.76 -4.61 9.48
CA GLY A 45 -8.79 -3.68 8.88
C GLY A 45 -9.47 -2.47 8.23
N ALA A 46 -10.55 -2.69 7.47
CA ALA A 46 -11.32 -1.63 6.84
C ALA A 46 -11.94 -0.67 7.88
N LEU A 47 -12.50 -1.19 8.99
CA LEU A 47 -13.03 -0.37 10.07
C LEU A 47 -11.94 0.51 10.71
N LEU A 48 -10.75 -0.05 10.97
CA LEU A 48 -9.62 0.72 11.51
C LEU A 48 -9.17 1.82 10.53
N MET A 49 -9.15 1.53 9.23
CA MET A 49 -8.80 2.53 8.21
C MET A 49 -9.81 3.67 8.13
N ILE A 50 -11.11 3.41 8.31
CA ILE A 50 -12.14 4.45 8.36
C ILE A 50 -11.88 5.45 9.50
N VAL A 51 -11.53 4.95 10.69
CA VAL A 51 -11.22 5.81 11.84
C VAL A 51 -10.03 6.72 11.54
N ILE A 52 -8.99 6.19 10.91
CA ILE A 52 -7.81 6.96 10.51
C ILE A 52 -8.20 8.00 9.44
N ALA A 53 -8.99 7.61 8.43
CA ALA A 53 -9.41 8.49 7.34
C ALA A 53 -10.24 9.68 7.84
N VAL A 54 -11.20 9.45 8.74
CA VAL A 54 -12.01 10.52 9.35
C VAL A 54 -11.13 11.46 10.18
N SER A 55 -10.18 10.91 10.95
CA SER A 55 -9.25 11.70 11.76
C SER A 55 -8.38 12.61 10.87
N TYR A 56 -7.81 12.05 9.79
CA TYR A 56 -7.02 12.81 8.83
C TYR A 56 -7.85 13.85 8.08
N GLY A 57 -9.10 13.52 7.71
CA GLY A 57 -10.02 14.45 7.06
C GLY A 57 -10.26 15.72 7.89
N ALA A 58 -10.53 15.55 9.19
CA ALA A 58 -10.71 16.68 10.10
C ALA A 58 -9.45 17.55 10.23
N LEU A 59 -8.25 16.93 10.21
CA LEU A 59 -7.00 17.68 10.25
C LEU A 59 -6.70 18.44 8.95
N VAL A 60 -6.99 17.84 7.79
CA VAL A 60 -6.82 18.49 6.48
C VAL A 60 -7.72 19.71 6.34
N GLU A 61 -8.97 19.63 6.83
CA GLU A 61 -9.90 20.76 6.82
C GLU A 61 -9.40 21.91 7.70
N ARG A 62 -8.87 21.60 8.89
CA ARG A 62 -8.39 22.62 9.84
C ARG A 62 -7.03 23.20 9.49
N PHE A 63 -6.14 22.39 8.93
CA PHE A 63 -4.78 22.77 8.56
C PHE A 63 -4.53 22.43 7.10
N PRO A 64 -4.82 23.35 6.16
CA PRO A 64 -4.64 23.14 4.73
C PRO A 64 -3.16 23.25 4.32
N VAL A 65 -2.31 22.44 4.95
CA VAL A 65 -0.87 22.38 4.72
C VAL A 65 -0.52 21.17 3.88
N SER A 66 0.40 21.35 2.94
CA SER A 66 0.98 20.24 2.18
C SER A 66 2.04 19.54 3.03
N GLY A 67 1.92 18.22 3.23
CA GLY A 67 2.91 17.44 3.99
C GLY A 67 2.38 16.22 4.76
N GLY A 68 1.07 15.97 4.73
CA GLY A 68 0.46 14.75 5.26
C GLY A 68 0.73 14.53 6.76
N GLY A 69 0.90 13.27 7.17
CA GLY A 69 1.07 12.89 8.58
C GLY A 69 2.27 13.53 9.29
N PHE A 70 3.35 13.85 8.55
CA PHE A 70 4.48 14.58 9.12
C PHE A 70 4.12 16.02 9.49
N ALA A 71 3.46 16.76 8.58
CA ALA A 71 3.05 18.13 8.85
C ALA A 71 2.09 18.19 10.06
N PHE A 72 1.15 17.26 10.13
CA PHE A 72 0.20 17.18 11.25
C PHE A 72 0.87 16.82 12.59
N SER A 73 1.81 15.87 12.58
CA SER A 73 2.55 15.52 13.81
C SER A 73 3.49 16.65 14.26
N PHE A 74 4.09 17.39 13.33
CA PHE A 74 4.89 18.56 13.64
C PHE A 74 4.07 19.70 14.25
N LEU A 75 2.89 20.01 13.68
CA LEU A 75 1.99 21.03 14.22
C LEU A 75 1.42 20.64 15.60
N GLY A 76 1.11 19.37 15.82
CA GLY A 76 0.47 18.91 17.06
C GLY A 76 1.44 18.64 18.22
N PHE A 77 2.59 18.03 17.95
CA PHE A 77 3.48 17.47 18.98
C PHE A 77 4.92 18.01 18.92
N GLY A 78 5.23 18.88 17.96
CA GLY A 78 6.56 19.46 17.80
C GLY A 78 7.61 18.52 17.20
N ARG A 79 8.85 19.00 17.20
CA ARG A 79 9.95 18.42 16.40
C ARG A 79 10.28 16.97 16.74
N TYR A 80 10.37 16.60 18.02
CA TYR A 80 10.85 15.27 18.40
C TYR A 80 9.90 14.15 17.99
N VAL A 81 8.60 14.31 18.27
CA VAL A 81 7.58 13.31 17.90
C VAL A 81 7.44 13.21 16.38
N SER A 82 7.46 14.35 15.68
CA SER A 82 7.41 14.37 14.22
C SER A 82 8.61 13.69 13.56
N PHE A 83 9.80 13.77 14.17
CA PHE A 83 11.00 13.13 13.64
C PHE A 83 10.88 11.61 13.64
N PHE A 84 10.44 11.02 14.76
CA PHE A 84 10.20 9.58 14.84
C PHE A 84 9.08 9.16 13.88
N SER A 85 7.94 9.87 13.91
CA SER A 85 6.81 9.56 13.03
C SER A 85 7.20 9.60 11.55
N ALA A 86 7.96 10.61 11.11
CA ALA A 86 8.44 10.72 9.75
C ALA A 86 9.40 9.59 9.35
N TRP A 87 10.28 9.16 10.26
CA TRP A 87 11.17 8.03 10.00
C TRP A 87 10.43 6.72 9.81
N PHE A 88 9.43 6.43 10.67
CA PHE A 88 8.59 5.26 10.48
C PHE A 88 7.80 5.32 9.17
N LEU A 89 7.28 6.49 8.81
CA LEU A 89 6.59 6.69 7.54
C LEU A 89 7.52 6.45 6.34
N THR A 90 8.76 6.94 6.42
CA THR A 90 9.79 6.77 5.39
C THR A 90 10.14 5.29 5.20
N PHE A 91 10.39 4.56 6.29
CA PHE A 91 10.64 3.11 6.21
C PHE A 91 9.44 2.35 5.67
N GLY A 92 8.23 2.71 6.10
CA GLY A 92 6.99 2.15 5.55
C GLY A 92 6.91 2.32 4.03
N TYR A 93 7.18 3.52 3.52
CA TYR A 93 7.17 3.76 2.08
C TYR A 93 8.28 3.01 1.34
N ILE A 94 9.48 2.89 1.90
CA ILE A 94 10.56 2.09 1.30
C ILE A 94 10.13 0.62 1.15
N CYS A 95 9.51 0.04 2.18
CA CYS A 95 8.97 -1.31 2.12
C CYS A 95 7.87 -1.46 1.07
N VAL A 96 6.95 -0.49 0.97
CA VAL A 96 5.87 -0.50 -0.03
C VAL A 96 6.42 -0.42 -1.45
N VAL A 97 7.49 0.36 -1.69
CA VAL A 97 8.16 0.40 -3.00
C VAL A 97 8.75 -0.97 -3.35
N ALA A 98 9.42 -1.62 -2.40
CA ALA A 98 9.97 -2.97 -2.62
C ALA A 98 8.87 -4.00 -2.92
N LEU A 99 7.74 -3.97 -2.21
CA LEU A 99 6.59 -4.86 -2.46
C LEU A 99 5.92 -4.59 -3.82
N ASN A 100 5.81 -3.34 -4.24
CA ASN A 100 5.28 -3.05 -5.58
C ASN A 100 6.25 -3.45 -6.70
N ALA A 101 7.57 -3.41 -6.46
CA ALA A 101 8.55 -3.92 -7.42
C ALA A 101 8.42 -5.43 -7.64
N THR A 102 8.16 -6.21 -6.58
CA THR A 102 7.92 -7.66 -6.72
C THR A 102 6.60 -7.96 -7.43
N ALA A 103 5.58 -7.11 -7.24
CA ALA A 103 4.32 -7.20 -7.99
C ALA A 103 4.54 -7.18 -9.50
N PHE A 104 5.40 -6.27 -9.97
CA PHE A 104 5.73 -6.14 -11.39
C PHE A 104 6.41 -7.39 -11.93
N SER A 105 7.38 -7.93 -11.19
CA SER A 105 8.05 -9.20 -11.57
C SER A 105 7.07 -10.38 -11.64
N LEU A 106 6.15 -10.50 -10.69
CA LEU A 106 5.12 -11.54 -10.70
C LEU A 106 4.14 -11.37 -11.86
N LEU A 107 3.74 -10.13 -12.16
CA LEU A 107 2.84 -9.82 -13.28
C LEU A 107 3.46 -10.22 -14.62
N ILE A 108 4.74 -9.91 -14.86
CA ILE A 108 5.42 -10.29 -16.11
C ILE A 108 5.48 -11.82 -16.23
N LYS A 109 5.81 -12.52 -15.14
CA LYS A 109 5.82 -13.99 -15.10
C LYS A 109 4.43 -14.59 -15.42
N PHE A 110 3.36 -13.93 -14.97
CA PHE A 110 1.99 -14.38 -15.24
C PHE A 110 1.52 -14.07 -16.67
N LEU A 111 1.95 -12.94 -17.25
CA LEU A 111 1.45 -12.44 -18.53
C LEU A 111 2.24 -12.98 -19.74
N LEU A 112 3.55 -13.22 -19.59
CA LEU A 112 4.45 -13.68 -20.65
C LEU A 112 5.34 -14.83 -20.18
N PRO A 113 4.75 -15.99 -19.79
CA PRO A 113 5.54 -17.15 -19.37
C PRO A 113 6.51 -17.59 -20.47
N ASP A 114 6.04 -17.60 -21.73
CA ASP A 114 6.82 -18.07 -22.90
C ASP A 114 8.01 -17.17 -23.29
N VAL A 115 8.04 -15.89 -22.87
CA VAL A 115 9.14 -14.96 -23.22
C VAL A 115 10.29 -15.06 -22.21
N ILE A 116 10.00 -15.47 -20.97
CA ILE A 116 10.99 -15.68 -19.91
C ILE A 116 11.54 -17.11 -19.94
N GLU A 117 10.72 -18.10 -20.31
CA GLU A 117 11.12 -19.51 -20.44
C GLU A 117 11.91 -19.84 -21.72
N PHE A 118 12.57 -18.86 -22.35
CA PHE A 118 13.47 -19.11 -23.48
C PHE A 118 14.81 -19.70 -23.00
N GLY A 119 14.75 -20.96 -22.57
CA GLY A 119 15.89 -21.78 -22.16
C GLY A 119 15.77 -22.26 -20.72
N LYS A 120 15.21 -23.46 -20.52
CA LYS A 120 15.31 -24.20 -19.25
C LYS A 120 16.79 -24.41 -18.92
N LEU A 121 17.33 -23.69 -17.94
CA LEU A 121 18.75 -23.82 -17.62
C LEU A 121 18.97 -24.78 -16.46
N TYR A 122 18.20 -24.77 -15.37
CA TYR A 122 18.39 -25.74 -14.27
C TYR A 122 17.14 -25.98 -13.41
N THR A 123 16.87 -27.25 -13.10
CA THR A 123 15.92 -27.65 -12.05
C THR A 123 16.64 -27.63 -10.69
N ILE A 124 16.20 -26.77 -9.76
CA ILE A 124 16.70 -26.77 -8.37
C ILE A 124 15.54 -27.10 -7.43
N ALA A 125 15.71 -28.15 -6.61
CA ALA A 125 14.74 -28.57 -5.60
C ALA A 125 13.30 -28.81 -6.13
N GLY A 126 13.17 -29.36 -7.34
CA GLY A 126 11.87 -29.69 -7.95
C GLY A 126 11.15 -28.52 -8.63
N TRP A 127 11.81 -27.36 -8.73
CA TRP A 127 11.31 -26.21 -9.47
C TRP A 127 12.16 -25.99 -10.72
N ASP A 128 11.52 -25.93 -11.88
CA ASP A 128 12.16 -25.57 -13.15
C ASP A 128 12.44 -24.06 -13.16
N VAL A 129 13.72 -23.68 -13.29
CA VAL A 129 14.21 -22.30 -13.39
C VAL A 129 14.88 -22.07 -14.74
#